data_AF-Q681F1-F1
#
_entry.id   AF-Q681F1-F1
#
_cell.length_a   1.000
_cell.length_b   1.000
_cell.length_c   1.000
_cell.angle_alpha   90.00
_cell.angle_beta   90.00
_cell.angle_gamma   90.00
#
_symmetry.space_group_name_H-M   'P 1'
#
loop_
_entity.id
_entity.type
_entity.pdbx_description
1 polymer ?
#
loop_
_entity_poly.entity_id
_entity_poly.type
_entity_poly.pdbx_seq_one_letter_code
_entity_poly.pdbx_strand_id
1 'polypeptide(L)'
;MATSMIQRLFKQGTKIVGVGLNYASHAKELGNALPKDPIVFLKPTSSYLENGGTIEIPHPLDSLHHEVELAVVIGQKARDVPERLAMNYIGGYALALDMTARELQVSAMVENHLSLLSMDLYGFVHIHSSH
;
A
#
# COMPACT_ATOMS: atom_id res chain seq x y z
N MET A 1 6.94 18.79 -12.50
CA MET A 1 7.49 17.48 -12.93
C MET A 1 7.03 16.32 -12.04
N ALA A 2 6.90 16.47 -10.70
CA ALA A 2 6.29 15.44 -9.83
C ALA A 2 4.75 15.33 -9.95
N THR A 3 4.06 16.46 -10.12
CA THR A 3 2.60 16.54 -10.25
C THR A 3 2.05 15.68 -11.40
N SER A 4 2.80 15.56 -12.52
CA SER A 4 2.34 14.80 -13.69
C SER A 4 2.43 13.28 -13.50
N MET A 5 3.23 12.79 -12.55
CA MET A 5 3.34 11.35 -12.29
C MET A 5 2.26 10.87 -11.32
N ILE A 6 2.00 11.60 -10.22
CA ILE A 6 0.86 11.35 -9.32
C ILE A 6 -0.46 11.37 -10.10
N GLN A 7 -0.67 12.41 -10.93
CA GLN A 7 -1.88 12.48 -11.75
C GLN A 7 -2.00 11.30 -12.72
N ARG A 8 -0.87 10.80 -13.25
CA ARG A 8 -0.87 9.59 -14.08
C ARG A 8 -1.17 8.33 -13.27
N LEU A 9 -0.63 8.21 -12.05
CA LEU A 9 -0.93 7.09 -11.16
C LEU A 9 -2.41 7.02 -10.81
N PHE A 10 -3.04 8.15 -10.47
CA PHE A 10 -4.46 8.21 -10.14
C PHE A 10 -5.36 7.92 -11.36
N LYS A 11 -4.94 8.34 -12.56
CA LYS A 11 -5.72 8.13 -13.79
C LYS A 11 -5.50 6.78 -14.46
N GLN A 12 -4.32 6.17 -14.31
CA GLN A 12 -3.90 4.99 -15.08
C GLN A 12 -3.48 3.81 -14.22
N GLY A 13 -3.34 4.00 -12.90
CA GLY A 13 -3.09 2.92 -11.97
C GLY A 13 -4.18 1.87 -12.09
N THR A 14 -3.80 0.59 -12.11
CA THR A 14 -4.74 -0.53 -12.32
C THR A 14 -4.94 -1.39 -11.08
N LYS A 15 -4.02 -1.30 -10.12
CA LYS A 15 -4.04 -2.06 -8.86
C LYS A 15 -3.08 -1.44 -7.86
N ILE A 16 -3.35 -1.69 -6.60
CA ILE A 16 -2.46 -1.41 -5.48
C ILE A 16 -2.17 -2.76 -4.81
N VAL A 17 -0.90 -3.05 -4.57
CA VAL A 17 -0.46 -4.30 -3.91
C VAL A 17 0.19 -3.91 -2.59
N GLY A 18 -0.36 -4.38 -1.48
CA GLY A 18 0.22 -4.22 -0.16
C GLY A 18 0.98 -5.48 0.27
N VAL A 19 1.97 -5.30 1.14
CA VAL A 19 2.79 -6.39 1.67
C VAL A 19 2.72 -6.36 3.20
N GLY A 20 1.98 -7.30 3.77
CA GLY A 20 1.82 -7.43 5.22
C GLY A 20 3.05 -8.02 5.90
N LEU A 21 3.25 -7.65 7.17
CA LEU A 21 4.33 -8.14 8.04
C LEU A 21 5.76 -7.90 7.50
N ASN A 22 5.95 -6.86 6.70
CA ASN A 22 7.23 -6.54 6.07
C ASN A 22 8.23 -5.83 7.01
N TYR A 23 7.78 -5.33 8.17
CA TYR A 23 8.64 -4.73 9.19
C TYR A 23 8.84 -5.69 10.36
N ALA A 24 10.10 -6.10 10.58
CA ALA A 24 10.48 -7.03 11.65
C ALA A 24 10.17 -6.49 13.07
N SER A 25 10.10 -5.16 13.25
CA SER A 25 9.65 -4.55 14.51
C SER A 25 8.15 -4.76 14.76
N HIS A 26 7.31 -4.64 13.72
CA HIS A 26 5.87 -4.84 13.83
C HIS A 26 5.48 -6.32 14.01
N ALA A 27 6.23 -7.23 13.36
CA ALA A 27 6.08 -8.68 13.58
C ALA A 27 6.36 -9.09 15.04
N LYS A 28 7.32 -8.42 15.70
CA LYS A 28 7.62 -8.64 17.13
C LYS A 28 6.53 -8.11 18.05
N GLU A 29 5.91 -6.97 17.73
CA GLU A 29 4.79 -6.40 18.52
C GLU A 29 3.55 -7.30 18.52
N LEU A 30 3.29 -8.01 17.41
CA LEU A 30 2.16 -8.93 17.25
C LEU A 30 2.46 -10.36 17.74
N GLY A 31 3.69 -10.65 18.21
CA GLY A 31 4.07 -11.97 18.71
C GLY A 31 4.09 -13.09 17.67
N ASN A 32 4.05 -12.76 16.38
CA ASN A 32 3.97 -13.72 15.28
C ASN A 32 5.37 -14.05 14.72
N ALA A 33 5.58 -15.31 14.34
CA ALA A 33 6.73 -15.68 13.54
C ALA A 33 6.64 -15.00 12.16
N LEU A 34 7.75 -14.44 11.68
CA LEU A 34 7.80 -13.89 10.32
C LEU A 34 7.47 -15.00 9.32
N PRO A 35 6.50 -14.77 8.41
CA PRO A 35 6.18 -15.75 7.38
C PRO A 35 7.39 -15.92 6.43
N LYS A 36 7.56 -17.13 5.89
CA LYS A 36 8.65 -17.42 4.94
C LYS A 36 8.48 -16.68 3.62
N ASP A 37 7.23 -16.47 3.23
CA ASP A 37 6.83 -15.76 2.02
C ASP A 37 6.04 -14.49 2.42
N PRO A 38 6.16 -13.40 1.65
CA PRO A 38 5.43 -12.17 1.94
C PRO A 38 3.92 -12.39 1.82
N ILE A 39 3.16 -11.88 2.80
CA ILE A 39 1.70 -11.84 2.71
C ILE A 39 1.33 -10.69 1.79
N VAL A 40 0.70 -10.99 0.67
CA VAL A 40 0.28 -9.99 -0.31
C VAL A 40 -1.22 -9.80 -0.30
N PHE A 41 -1.66 -8.55 -0.42
CA PHE A 41 -3.06 -8.19 -0.54
C PHE A 41 -3.27 -7.09 -1.57
N LEU A 42 -4.53 -6.88 -1.98
CA LEU A 42 -4.89 -5.91 -3.01
C LEU A 42 -5.80 -4.83 -2.45
N LYS A 43 -5.55 -3.58 -2.85
CA LYS A 43 -6.46 -2.47 -2.60
C LYS A 43 -6.95 -1.90 -3.94
N PRO A 44 -8.25 -1.62 -4.07
CA PRO A 44 -8.81 -1.14 -5.32
C PRO A 44 -8.30 0.26 -5.60
N THR A 45 -8.16 0.63 -6.88
CA THR A 45 -7.71 1.98 -7.26
C THR A 45 -8.70 3.07 -6.87
N SER A 46 -9.95 2.71 -6.57
CA SER A 46 -10.95 3.61 -5.99
C SER A 46 -10.62 4.05 -4.56
N SER A 47 -9.64 3.42 -3.89
CA SER A 47 -9.20 3.86 -2.58
C SER A 47 -8.18 4.98 -2.63
N TYR A 48 -7.66 5.34 -3.81
CA TYR A 48 -6.72 6.45 -3.91
C TYR A 48 -7.34 7.75 -3.41
N LEU A 49 -6.68 8.36 -2.44
CA LEU A 49 -7.03 9.68 -1.91
C LEU A 49 -5.94 10.68 -2.28
N GLU A 50 -6.30 11.76 -2.95
CA GLU A 50 -5.34 12.83 -3.26
C GLU A 50 -4.93 13.56 -1.98
N ASN A 51 -3.75 14.19 -2.00
CA ASN A 51 -3.29 14.96 -0.85
C ASN A 51 -4.30 16.07 -0.50
N GLY A 52 -4.68 16.14 0.78
CA GLY A 52 -5.72 17.05 1.27
C GLY A 52 -7.15 16.53 1.11
N GLY A 53 -7.33 15.32 0.55
CA GLY A 53 -8.61 14.63 0.54
C GLY A 53 -9.07 14.22 1.94
N THR A 54 -10.37 13.97 2.07
CA THR A 54 -11.00 13.54 3.33
C THR A 54 -11.01 12.02 3.41
N ILE A 55 -10.51 11.47 4.53
CA ILE A 55 -10.64 10.04 4.82
C ILE A 55 -12.09 9.76 5.22
N GLU A 56 -12.77 8.92 4.44
CA GLU A 56 -14.12 8.48 4.76
C GLU A 56 -14.08 7.24 5.66
N ILE A 57 -14.68 7.36 6.85
CA ILE A 57 -14.74 6.28 7.84
C ILE A 57 -16.15 5.69 7.84
N PRO A 58 -16.35 4.43 7.40
CA PRO A 58 -17.66 3.81 7.41
C PRO A 58 -18.12 3.59 8.85
N HIS A 59 -19.41 3.81 9.11
CA HIS A 59 -20.02 3.62 10.42
C HIS A 59 -20.96 2.40 10.40
N PRO A 60 -21.04 1.62 11.51
CA PRO A 60 -20.24 1.74 12.73
C PRO A 60 -18.83 1.14 12.55
N LEU A 61 -17.80 1.82 13.06
CA LEU A 61 -16.44 1.30 13.14
C LEU A 61 -15.83 1.71 14.48
N ASP A 62 -15.46 0.72 15.30
CA ASP A 62 -14.94 0.97 16.65
C ASP A 62 -13.42 1.16 16.67
N SER A 63 -12.71 0.63 15.67
CA SER A 63 -11.25 0.71 15.60
C SER A 63 -10.72 0.91 14.17
N LEU A 64 -10.20 2.11 13.94
CA LEU A 64 -9.48 2.50 12.74
C LEU A 64 -7.99 2.71 13.06
N HIS A 65 -7.12 2.00 12.35
CA HIS A 65 -5.67 2.14 12.45
C HIS A 65 -5.12 2.79 11.18
N HIS A 66 -4.04 3.55 11.33
CA HIS A 66 -3.24 4.07 10.24
C HIS A 66 -1.86 3.43 10.29
N GLU A 67 -1.36 2.96 9.15
CA GLU A 67 0.00 2.45 9.01
C GLU A 67 0.74 3.27 7.96
N VAL A 68 1.87 3.87 8.34
CA VAL A 68 2.68 4.66 7.41
C VAL A 68 3.57 3.70 6.61
N GLU A 69 3.42 3.69 5.30
CA GLU A 69 4.15 2.79 4.40
C GLU A 69 4.91 3.54 3.30
N LEU A 70 5.97 2.91 2.80
CA LEU A 70 6.66 3.33 1.58
C LEU A 70 5.96 2.68 0.38
N ALA A 71 5.30 3.47 -0.45
CA ALA A 71 4.77 3.02 -1.72
C ALA A 71 5.85 3.07 -2.80
N VAL A 72 6.00 1.97 -3.54
CA VAL A 72 6.87 1.87 -4.73
C VAL A 72 6.00 1.94 -5.98
N VAL A 73 6.22 2.96 -6.80
CA VAL A 73 5.46 3.14 -8.06
C VAL A 73 6.17 2.40 -9.18
N ILE A 74 5.49 1.42 -9.77
CA ILE A 74 6.00 0.68 -10.92
C ILE A 74 5.77 1.50 -12.19
N GLY A 75 6.86 1.93 -12.82
CA GLY A 75 6.84 2.86 -13.96
C GLY A 75 6.63 2.19 -15.31
N GLN A 76 6.88 0.88 -15.41
CA GLN A 76 6.76 0.11 -16.66
C GLN A 76 6.29 -1.32 -16.39
N LYS A 77 5.71 -1.96 -17.41
CA LYS A 77 5.18 -3.33 -17.28
C LYS A 77 6.29 -4.31 -16.86
N ALA A 78 6.11 -4.95 -15.71
CA ALA A 78 7.01 -5.96 -15.17
C ALA A 78 6.35 -7.35 -15.25
N ARG A 79 7.16 -8.37 -15.55
CA ARG A 79 6.76 -9.78 -15.48
C ARG A 79 8.02 -10.62 -15.25
N ASP A 80 7.97 -11.53 -14.27
CA ASP A 80 9.04 -12.49 -13.97
C ASP A 80 10.43 -11.82 -13.88
N VAL A 81 10.49 -10.63 -13.26
CA VAL A 81 11.69 -9.79 -13.22
C VAL A 81 12.69 -10.35 -12.20
N PRO A 82 13.94 -10.62 -12.60
CA PRO A 82 14.99 -11.00 -11.65
C PRO A 82 15.24 -9.86 -10.66
N GLU A 83 15.47 -10.19 -9.38
CA GLU A 83 15.67 -9.23 -8.29
C GLU A 83 16.69 -8.13 -8.63
N ARG A 84 17.84 -8.52 -9.20
CA ARG A 84 18.91 -7.59 -9.60
C ARG A 84 18.48 -6.51 -10.62
N LEU A 85 17.36 -6.71 -11.32
CA LEU A 85 16.82 -5.78 -12.31
C LEU A 85 15.59 -5.02 -11.79
N ALA A 86 15.06 -5.36 -10.60
CA ALA A 86 13.82 -4.81 -10.07
C ALA A 86 13.81 -3.28 -10.01
N MET A 87 14.94 -2.68 -9.60
CA MET A 87 15.08 -1.22 -9.50
C MET A 87 14.87 -0.49 -10.83
N ASN A 88 15.15 -1.13 -11.96
CA ASN A 88 14.96 -0.54 -13.29
C ASN A 88 13.48 -0.38 -13.68
N TYR A 89 12.56 -1.00 -12.95
CA TYR A 89 11.11 -0.92 -13.18
C TYR A 89 10.42 0.10 -12.29
N ILE A 90 11.14 0.69 -11.33
CA ILE A 90 10.60 1.67 -10.39
C ILE A 90 10.55 3.03 -11.09
N GLY A 91 9.36 3.60 -11.20
CA GLY A 91 9.16 4.96 -11.70
C GLY A 91 9.28 6.03 -10.62
N GLY A 92 9.15 5.66 -9.35
CA GLY A 92 9.24 6.56 -8.21
C GLY A 92 8.73 5.94 -6.91
N TYR A 93 8.64 6.77 -5.87
CA TYR A 93 8.16 6.38 -4.54
C TYR A 93 7.14 7.38 -4.03
N ALA A 94 6.28 6.97 -3.11
CA ALA A 94 5.35 7.84 -2.40
C ALA A 94 5.22 7.41 -0.93
N LEU A 95 4.70 8.31 -0.09
CA LEU A 95 4.21 7.95 1.24
C LEU A 95 2.78 7.42 1.10
N ALA A 96 2.47 6.33 1.79
CA ALA A 96 1.14 5.75 1.83
C ALA A 96 0.67 5.66 3.28
N LEU A 97 -0.63 5.84 3.50
CA LEU A 97 -1.31 5.46 4.72
C LEU A 97 -2.18 4.25 4.43
N ASP A 98 -1.78 3.08 4.92
CA ASP A 98 -2.61 1.89 4.87
C ASP A 98 -3.66 1.96 5.98
N MET A 99 -4.84 2.50 5.64
CA MET A 99 -5.94 2.63 6.58
C MET A 99 -6.65 1.29 6.76
N THR A 100 -6.77 0.85 8.01
CA THR A 100 -7.25 -0.49 8.33
C THR A 100 -8.31 -0.44 9.42
N ALA A 101 -9.52 -0.93 9.12
CA ALA A 101 -10.48 -1.28 10.15
C ALA A 101 -10.02 -2.55 10.86
N ARG A 102 -9.37 -2.36 12.01
CA ARG A 102 -8.68 -3.45 12.70
C ARG A 102 -9.63 -4.54 13.17
N GLU A 103 -10.81 -4.16 13.63
CA GLU A 103 -11.84 -5.11 14.06
C GLU A 103 -12.27 -6.05 12.93
N LEU A 104 -12.65 -5.48 11.77
CA LEU A 104 -13.01 -6.26 10.58
C LEU A 104 -11.82 -7.09 10.08
N GLN A 105 -10.60 -6.57 10.23
CA GLN A 105 -9.39 -7.30 9.89
C GLN A 105 -9.26 -8.57 10.71
N VAL A 106 -9.32 -8.45 12.04
CA VAL A 106 -9.21 -9.58 12.97
C VAL A 106 -10.33 -10.60 12.72
N SER A 107 -11.57 -10.14 12.57
CA SER A 107 -12.71 -11.03 12.29
C SER A 107 -12.53 -11.80 10.98
N ALA A 108 -12.09 -11.13 9.91
CA ALA A 108 -11.90 -11.80 8.63
C ALA A 108 -10.66 -12.71 8.60
N MET A 109 -9.62 -12.44 9.39
CA MET A 109 -8.49 -13.36 9.56
C MET A 109 -8.92 -14.66 10.26
N VAL A 110 -9.92 -14.61 11.14
CA VAL A 110 -10.53 -15.80 11.76
C VAL A 110 -11.36 -16.59 10.75
N GLU A 111 -12.03 -15.89 9.82
CA GLU A 111 -12.93 -16.50 8.82
C GLU A 111 -12.27 -16.77 7.45
N ASN A 112 -10.97 -16.49 7.30
CA ASN A 112 -10.22 -16.62 6.05
C ASN A 112 -10.76 -15.74 4.89
N HIS A 113 -11.27 -14.56 5.22
CA HIS A 113 -11.77 -13.56 4.30
C HIS A 113 -10.79 -12.37 4.15
N LEU A 114 -10.81 -11.71 2.99
CA LEU A 114 -10.03 -10.50 2.73
C LEU A 114 -10.78 -9.28 3.28
N SER A 115 -10.18 -8.55 4.23
CA SER A 115 -10.79 -7.42 4.92
C SER A 115 -9.97 -6.15 4.72
N LEU A 116 -10.33 -5.38 3.70
CA LEU A 116 -9.67 -4.11 3.41
C LEU A 116 -10.75 -3.08 3.11
N LEU A 117 -10.70 -1.94 3.81
CA LEU A 117 -11.65 -0.85 3.60
C LEU A 117 -11.07 0.26 2.70
N SER A 118 -9.84 0.72 2.92
CA SER A 118 -9.26 1.82 2.12
C SER A 118 -7.72 1.89 2.20
N MET A 119 -7.03 2.29 1.13
CA MET A 119 -5.58 2.58 1.11
C MET A 119 -5.40 4.01 0.64
N ASP A 120 -5.02 4.90 1.54
CA ASP A 120 -4.84 6.30 1.21
C ASP A 120 -3.38 6.54 0.78
N LEU A 121 -3.16 7.23 -0.33
CA LEU A 121 -1.82 7.58 -0.80
C LEU A 121 -1.54 9.06 -0.54
N TYR A 122 -0.77 9.36 0.50
CA TYR A 122 -0.32 10.73 0.75
C TYR A 122 0.89 11.07 -0.13
N GLY A 123 0.63 11.76 -1.24
CA GLY A 123 1.64 12.11 -2.23
C GLY A 123 2.67 13.15 -1.75
N PHE A 124 3.85 12.67 -1.32
CA PHE A 124 5.13 13.27 -1.71
C PHE A 124 5.85 12.26 -2.60
N VAL A 125 5.80 12.46 -3.92
CA VAL A 125 6.65 11.70 -4.85
C VAL A 125 7.99 12.40 -4.97
N HIS A 126 9.00 11.87 -4.27
CA HIS A 126 10.39 12.23 -4.54
C HIS A 126 10.89 11.31 -5.66
N ILE A 127 11.16 11.90 -6.83
CA ILE A 127 11.72 11.21 -7.98
C ILE A 127 13.24 11.15 -7.77
N HIS A 128 13.80 9.95 -7.61
CA HIS A 128 15.23 9.78 -7.84
C HIS A 128 15.40 9.56 -9.35
N SER A 129 15.68 10.63 -10.10
CA SER A 129 16.12 10.48 -11.50
C SER A 129 17.59 10.06 -11.45
N SER A 130 17.86 8.76 -11.36
CA SER A 130 19.16 8.24 -11.77
C SER A 130 19.26 8.44 -13.28
N HIS A 131 20.04 9.45 -13.66
CA HIS A 131 20.60 9.57 -15.01
C HIS A 131 21.50 8.37 -15.29
#